data_AF-A0A536BZF3-F1
#
_entry.id   AF-A0A536BZF3-F1
#
_cell.length_a   1.000
_cell.length_b   1.000
_cell.length_c   1.000
_cell.angle_alpha   90.00
_cell.angle_beta   90.00
_cell.angle_gamma   90.00
#
_symmetry.space_group_name_H-M   'P 1'
#
loop_
_entity.id
_entity.type
_entity.pdbx_description
1 polymer ?
#
loop_
_entity_poly.entity_id
_entity_poly.type
_entity_poly.pdbx_seq_one_letter_code
_entity_poly.pdbx_strand_id
1 'polypeptide(L)'
;MIGLVPPTVNVSQEVARRFLVLRHLLAPPRSLPAESESVMRVMERLGSLQFDPIDVAGRNHDLVLLARIAGYRRDWTEDLLYRERRLYESYNKGLSILPTAEMPWYRITWDRNLARHSETTFDEHNPLVAELLSRIRENGPLSSTDVEARASIDWYWRPTNQVRAILEALAEAGILGIRRREGNRRVYDLAERLFPGELLADRRAEDEQRRHRLLSRFRAHGLLGTAGQAELWLGTAP
;
A
#
# COMPACT_ATOMS: atom_id res chain seq x y z
N MET A 1 13.56 -19.04 30.74
CA MET A 1 12.98 -17.78 31.26
C MET A 1 11.48 -17.94 31.30
N ILE A 2 10.87 -17.94 32.48
CA ILE A 2 9.40 -17.99 32.63
C ILE A 2 8.88 -16.62 32.19
N GLY A 3 8.33 -16.55 30.98
CA GLY A 3 7.75 -15.31 30.45
C GLY A 3 6.54 -14.93 31.31
N LEU A 4 6.67 -13.86 32.08
CA LEU A 4 5.56 -13.29 32.82
C LEU A 4 4.49 -12.86 31.82
N VAL A 5 3.36 -13.56 31.82
CA VAL A 5 2.15 -13.10 31.14
C VAL A 5 1.79 -11.76 31.80
N PRO A 6 1.72 -10.65 31.05
CA PRO A 6 1.36 -9.36 31.64
C PRO A 6 -0.01 -9.47 32.32
N PRO A 7 -0.22 -8.78 33.45
CA PRO A 7 -1.48 -8.86 34.17
C PRO A 7 -2.63 -8.43 33.27
N THR A 8 -3.72 -9.21 33.31
CA THR A 8 -4.95 -8.87 32.58
C THR A 8 -5.49 -7.54 33.08
N VAL A 9 -5.65 -6.58 32.17
CA VAL A 9 -6.29 -5.29 32.47
C VAL A 9 -7.76 -5.36 32.07
N ASN A 10 -8.66 -5.18 33.04
CA ASN A 10 -10.09 -5.08 32.78
C ASN A 10 -10.45 -3.66 32.35
N VAL A 11 -10.97 -3.50 31.13
CA VAL A 11 -11.36 -2.21 30.56
C VAL A 11 -12.86 -2.22 30.28
N SER A 12 -13.60 -1.23 30.80
CA SER A 12 -15.03 -1.11 30.49
C SER A 12 -15.25 -0.75 29.01
N GLN A 13 -16.40 -1.09 28.45
CA GLN A 13 -16.71 -0.75 27.06
C GLN A 13 -16.66 0.77 26.80
N GLU A 14 -17.03 1.58 27.79
CA GLU A 14 -16.98 3.04 27.70
C GLU A 14 -15.53 3.54 27.56
N VAL A 15 -14.62 3.02 28.40
CA VAL A 15 -13.20 3.36 28.33
C VAL A 15 -12.59 2.87 27.02
N ALA A 16 -12.94 1.65 26.58
CA ALA A 16 -12.47 1.11 25.30
C ALA A 16 -12.92 1.97 24.11
N ARG A 17 -14.19 2.40 24.07
CA ARG A 17 -14.70 3.32 23.02
C ARG A 17 -13.96 4.64 23.02
N ARG A 18 -13.78 5.28 24.19
CA ARG A 18 -13.02 6.53 24.32
C ARG A 18 -11.57 6.35 23.84
N PHE A 19 -10.91 5.30 24.29
CA PHE A 19 -9.57 4.96 23.85
C PHE A 19 -9.48 4.82 22.33
N LEU A 20 -10.40 4.07 21.70
CA LEU A 20 -10.37 3.85 20.25
C LEU A 20 -10.59 5.14 19.46
N VAL A 21 -11.51 6.00 19.87
CA VAL A 21 -11.74 7.28 19.18
C VAL A 21 -10.52 8.21 19.30
N LEU A 22 -9.88 8.27 20.48
CA LEU A 22 -8.63 9.01 20.69
C LEU A 22 -7.46 8.40 19.89
N ARG A 23 -7.31 7.08 19.93
CA ARG A 23 -6.27 6.32 19.22
C ARG A 23 -6.33 6.54 17.72
N HIS A 24 -7.53 6.66 17.17
CA HIS A 24 -7.76 6.92 15.75
C HIS A 24 -7.75 8.40 15.38
N LEU A 25 -7.43 9.31 16.31
CA LEU A 25 -7.36 10.77 16.08
C LEU A 25 -8.70 11.38 15.66
N LEU A 26 -9.80 10.87 16.23
CA LEU A 26 -11.16 11.29 15.91
C LEU A 26 -11.81 12.13 17.02
N ALA A 27 -11.15 12.30 18.17
CA ALA A 27 -11.59 13.17 19.25
C ALA A 27 -10.42 14.05 19.77
N PRO A 28 -10.54 15.38 19.69
CA PRO A 28 -11.52 16.11 18.90
C PRO A 28 -11.34 15.81 17.39
N PRO A 29 -12.43 15.90 16.59
CA PRO A 29 -12.34 15.68 15.14
C PRO A 29 -11.48 16.76 14.49
N ARG A 30 -10.77 16.41 13.41
CA ARG A 30 -9.91 17.35 12.67
C ARG A 30 -8.91 18.11 13.55
N SER A 31 -8.36 17.43 14.55
CA SER A 31 -7.48 18.03 15.56
C SER A 31 -6.04 18.24 15.09
N LEU A 32 -5.62 17.60 14.00
CA LEU A 32 -4.28 17.81 13.45
C LEU A 32 -4.20 19.13 12.64
N PRO A 33 -3.05 19.84 12.70
CA PRO A 33 -2.84 21.08 11.95
C PRO A 33 -3.00 20.93 10.43
N ALA A 34 -3.39 22.02 9.77
CA ALA A 34 -3.57 22.10 8.31
C ALA A 34 -2.23 22.16 7.55
N GLU A 35 -1.50 21.04 7.53
CA GLU A 35 -0.21 20.91 6.86
C GLU A 35 0.03 19.48 6.33
N SER A 36 0.89 19.35 5.32
CA SER A 36 1.24 18.05 4.72
C SER A 36 1.79 17.05 5.74
N GLU A 37 2.57 17.53 6.72
CA GLU A 37 3.12 16.66 7.77
C GLU A 37 2.05 15.99 8.63
N SER A 38 0.85 16.57 8.74
CA SER A 38 -0.26 15.91 9.43
C SER A 38 -0.72 14.63 8.74
N VAL A 39 -0.53 14.49 7.41
CA VAL A 39 -0.76 13.22 6.70
C VAL A 39 0.20 12.15 7.22
N MET A 40 1.47 12.51 7.39
CA MET A 40 2.49 11.61 7.92
C MET A 40 2.24 11.25 9.38
N ARG A 41 1.75 12.19 10.21
CA ARG A 41 1.30 11.87 11.59
C ARG A 41 0.14 10.87 11.62
N VAL A 42 -0.81 10.97 10.68
CA VAL A 42 -1.86 9.95 10.54
C VAL A 42 -1.26 8.61 10.09
N MET A 43 -0.33 8.63 9.15
CA MET A 43 0.35 7.41 8.68
C MET A 43 1.21 6.75 9.76
N GLU A 44 1.92 7.50 10.59
CA GLU A 44 2.64 6.94 11.75
C GLU A 44 1.68 6.26 12.73
N ARG A 45 0.48 6.84 12.89
CA ARG A 45 -0.54 6.34 13.80
C ARG A 45 -1.24 5.09 13.29
N LEU A 46 -1.61 5.07 12.01
CA LEU A 46 -2.42 4.02 11.38
C LEU A 46 -1.59 3.00 10.59
N GLY A 47 -0.39 3.36 10.15
CA GLY A 47 0.55 2.51 9.44
C GLY A 47 0.20 2.16 7.99
N SER A 48 -1.08 2.18 7.65
CA SER A 48 -1.59 1.80 6.33
C SER A 48 -2.94 2.45 6.11
N LEU A 49 -3.15 3.01 4.92
CA LEU A 49 -4.46 3.49 4.48
C LEU A 49 -4.90 2.67 3.27
N GLN A 50 -6.18 2.32 3.20
CA GLN A 50 -6.70 1.70 1.98
C GLN A 50 -6.68 2.72 0.85
N PHE A 51 -6.17 2.31 -0.32
CA PHE A 51 -6.27 3.11 -1.52
C PHE A 51 -7.46 2.62 -2.34
N ASP A 52 -8.54 3.40 -2.30
CA ASP A 52 -9.66 3.25 -3.22
C ASP A 52 -9.68 4.43 -4.19
N PRO A 53 -9.46 4.20 -5.50
CA PRO A 53 -9.47 5.26 -6.49
C PRO A 53 -10.87 5.77 -6.86
N ILE A 54 -11.96 5.13 -6.40
CA ILE A 54 -13.32 5.56 -6.70
C ILE A 54 -13.62 6.90 -5.99
N ASP A 55 -13.95 7.91 -6.77
CA ASP A 55 -14.16 9.30 -6.31
C ASP A 55 -15.61 9.74 -6.56
N VAL A 56 -16.56 9.08 -5.90
CA VAL A 56 -17.99 9.50 -5.94
C VAL A 56 -18.26 10.56 -4.87
N ALA A 57 -17.76 10.33 -3.65
CA ALA A 57 -17.87 11.25 -2.51
C ALA A 57 -16.51 11.71 -1.98
N GLY A 58 -15.42 11.34 -2.65
CA GLY A 58 -14.06 11.34 -2.11
C GLY A 58 -13.44 9.95 -2.15
N ARG A 59 -12.15 9.87 -2.49
CA ARG A 59 -11.34 8.66 -2.36
C ARG A 59 -11.23 8.26 -0.89
N ASN A 60 -11.16 6.97 -0.60
CA ASN A 60 -11.19 6.47 0.80
C ASN A 60 -10.12 7.13 1.69
N HIS A 61 -8.86 7.16 1.26
CA HIS A 61 -7.77 7.76 2.02
C HIS A 61 -7.98 9.26 2.26
N ASP A 62 -8.54 9.99 1.29
CA ASP A 62 -8.86 11.41 1.44
C ASP A 62 -9.92 11.63 2.52
N LEU A 63 -10.95 10.78 2.58
CA LEU A 63 -11.98 10.86 3.62
C LEU A 63 -11.41 10.52 5.01
N VAL A 64 -10.53 9.54 5.10
CA VAL A 64 -9.84 9.17 6.34
C VAL A 64 -8.99 10.34 6.85
N LEU A 65 -8.25 11.01 5.97
CA LEU A 65 -7.40 12.14 6.32
C LEU A 65 -8.21 13.39 6.66
N LEU A 66 -9.27 13.68 5.89
CA LEU A 66 -10.20 14.79 6.14
C LEU A 66 -10.90 14.72 7.51
N ALA A 67 -11.13 13.52 8.04
CA ALA A 67 -11.72 13.34 9.36
C ALA A 67 -10.75 13.73 10.50
N ARG A 68 -9.43 13.75 10.23
CA ARG A 68 -8.36 13.88 11.23
C ARG A 68 -7.59 15.19 11.13
N ILE A 69 -7.56 15.80 9.95
CA ILE A 69 -6.72 16.96 9.64
C ILE A 69 -7.62 18.16 9.32
N ALA A 70 -7.41 19.27 10.03
CA ALA A 70 -8.08 20.53 9.73
C ALA A 70 -7.69 21.01 8.33
N GLY A 71 -8.66 21.42 7.51
CA GLY A 71 -8.39 21.97 6.18
C GLY A 71 -7.62 21.03 5.25
N TYR A 72 -7.76 19.71 5.41
CA TYR A 72 -7.07 18.71 4.58
C TYR A 72 -7.21 19.02 3.08
N ARG A 73 -6.10 18.91 2.37
CA ARG A 73 -6.03 19.08 0.92
C ARG A 73 -5.44 17.83 0.27
N ARG A 74 -6.01 17.43 -0.86
CA ARG A 74 -5.63 16.20 -1.59
C ARG A 74 -4.20 16.26 -2.14
N ASP A 75 -3.74 17.45 -2.51
CA ASP A 75 -2.39 17.72 -3.02
C ASP A 75 -1.29 17.26 -2.05
N TRP A 76 -1.53 17.34 -0.73
CA TRP A 76 -0.56 16.87 0.27
C TRP A 76 -0.28 15.38 0.14
N THR A 77 -1.31 14.55 0.04
CA THR A 77 -1.14 13.10 -0.09
C THR A 77 -0.58 12.72 -1.45
N GLU A 78 -0.97 13.44 -2.51
CA GLU A 78 -0.45 13.23 -3.86
C GLU A 78 1.05 13.58 -3.96
N ASP A 79 1.47 14.71 -3.36
CA ASP A 79 2.88 15.09 -3.26
C ASP A 79 3.68 14.05 -2.50
N LEU A 80 3.18 13.58 -1.34
CA LEU A 80 3.86 12.54 -0.54
C LEU A 80 4.00 11.20 -1.28
N LEU A 81 3.03 10.83 -2.12
CA LEU A 81 3.03 9.61 -2.93
C LEU A 81 3.96 9.69 -4.15
N TYR A 82 3.83 10.77 -4.94
CA TYR A 82 4.35 10.78 -6.30
C TYR A 82 5.51 11.76 -6.52
N ARG A 83 5.66 12.78 -5.66
CA ARG A 83 6.75 13.76 -5.73
C ARG A 83 7.84 13.47 -4.70
N GLU A 84 7.49 13.46 -3.43
CA GLU A 84 8.43 13.30 -2.31
C GLU A 84 8.76 11.85 -2.00
N ARG A 85 7.92 10.90 -2.47
CA ARG A 85 8.12 9.46 -2.27
C ARG A 85 8.24 9.05 -0.80
N ARG A 86 7.65 9.81 0.12
CA ARG A 86 7.53 9.43 1.54
C ARG A 86 6.47 8.34 1.75
N LEU A 87 5.52 8.26 0.82
CA LEU A 87 4.51 7.21 0.75
C LEU A 87 4.60 6.48 -0.61
N TYR A 88 4.10 5.25 -0.65
CA TYR A 88 3.98 4.48 -1.88
C TYR A 88 2.74 3.59 -1.89
N GLU A 89 2.33 3.16 -3.07
CA GLU A 89 1.23 2.22 -3.26
C GLU A 89 1.75 0.78 -3.26
N SER A 90 1.12 -0.09 -2.47
CA SER A 90 1.41 -1.53 -2.49
C SER A 90 0.24 -2.35 -1.95
N TYR A 91 0.27 -3.65 -2.21
CA TYR A 91 -0.72 -4.57 -1.70
C TYR A 91 -0.36 -5.02 -0.27
N ASN A 92 -1.21 -4.62 0.67
CA ASN A 92 -1.18 -5.02 2.06
C ASN A 92 -2.61 -5.38 2.48
N LYS A 93 -2.98 -6.67 2.41
CA LYS A 93 -4.38 -7.18 2.42
C LYS A 93 -5.20 -6.72 1.19
N GLY A 94 -5.15 -5.45 0.84
CA GLY A 94 -5.63 -4.88 -0.41
C GLY A 94 -4.73 -3.74 -0.86
N LEU A 95 -5.09 -3.06 -1.95
CA LEU A 95 -4.33 -1.90 -2.41
C LEU A 95 -4.32 -0.82 -1.31
N SER A 96 -3.11 -0.42 -0.91
CA SER A 96 -2.89 0.43 0.26
C SER A 96 -1.81 1.47 -0.02
N ILE A 97 -1.89 2.59 0.72
CA ILE A 97 -0.82 3.56 0.90
C ILE A 97 -0.01 3.14 2.12
N LEU A 98 1.30 3.04 1.96
CA LEU A 98 2.25 2.65 3.00
C LEU A 98 3.39 3.67 3.09
N PRO A 99 4.05 3.82 4.26
CA PRO A 99 5.28 4.59 4.37
C PRO A 99 6.40 3.94 3.58
N THR A 100 7.09 4.71 2.72
CA THR A 100 8.22 4.20 1.92
C THR A 100 9.34 3.67 2.80
N ALA A 101 9.59 4.31 3.94
CA ALA A 101 10.58 3.84 4.93
C ALA A 101 10.26 2.44 5.49
N GLU A 102 9.00 1.99 5.44
CA GLU A 102 8.59 0.65 5.87
C GLU A 102 8.58 -0.37 4.72
N MET A 103 8.97 0.03 3.50
CA MET A 103 8.98 -0.85 2.32
C MET A 103 9.65 -2.22 2.54
N PRO A 104 10.83 -2.33 3.20
CA PRO A 104 11.47 -3.62 3.42
C PRO A 104 10.59 -4.61 4.22
N TRP A 105 9.68 -4.11 5.06
CA TRP A 105 8.79 -4.93 5.89
C TRP A 105 7.55 -5.43 5.16
N TYR A 106 7.21 -4.82 4.03
CA TYR A 106 6.05 -5.22 3.22
C TYR A 106 6.44 -5.98 1.95
N ARG A 107 7.74 -6.16 1.71
CA ARG A 107 8.31 -6.73 0.50
C ARG A 107 7.91 -8.17 0.19
N ILE A 108 7.54 -8.96 1.19
CA ILE A 108 7.00 -10.31 1.05
C ILE A 108 5.84 -10.37 0.06
N THR A 109 5.03 -9.30 -0.09
CA THR A 109 4.02 -9.26 -1.15
C THR A 109 4.65 -9.21 -2.54
N TRP A 110 5.67 -8.38 -2.75
CA TRP A 110 6.38 -8.31 -4.04
C TRP A 110 7.08 -9.63 -4.35
N ASP A 111 7.80 -10.21 -3.40
CA ASP A 111 8.57 -11.44 -3.63
C ASP A 111 7.66 -12.62 -3.99
N ARG A 112 6.49 -12.75 -3.34
CA ARG A 112 5.51 -13.79 -3.69
C ARG A 112 4.85 -13.56 -5.04
N ASN A 113 4.53 -12.31 -5.38
CA ASN A 113 3.97 -11.99 -6.69
C ASN A 113 5.01 -12.16 -7.80
N LEU A 114 6.28 -11.86 -7.54
CA LEU A 114 7.37 -12.14 -8.47
C LEU A 114 7.44 -13.63 -8.77
N ALA A 115 7.45 -14.50 -7.75
CA ALA A 115 7.47 -15.95 -7.94
C ALA A 115 6.24 -16.42 -8.76
N ARG A 116 5.03 -16.02 -8.34
CA ARG A 116 3.78 -16.38 -9.01
C ARG A 116 3.72 -15.92 -10.47
N HIS A 117 4.07 -14.66 -10.73
CA HIS A 117 4.00 -14.08 -12.07
C HIS A 117 5.11 -14.60 -12.97
N SER A 118 6.27 -14.98 -12.41
CA SER A 118 7.33 -15.67 -13.17
C SER A 118 6.80 -16.96 -13.78
N GLU A 119 6.15 -17.80 -12.96
CA GLU A 119 5.57 -19.09 -13.40
C GLU A 119 4.31 -18.96 -14.28
N THR A 120 3.80 -17.74 -14.51
CA THR A 120 2.55 -17.50 -15.25
C THR A 120 2.72 -16.35 -16.25
N THR A 121 2.28 -15.14 -15.89
CA THR A 121 2.18 -13.99 -16.80
C THR A 121 3.51 -13.64 -17.48
N PHE A 122 4.64 -13.74 -16.79
CA PHE A 122 5.94 -13.37 -17.36
C PHE A 122 6.46 -14.41 -18.35
N ASP A 123 6.28 -15.70 -18.08
CA ASP A 123 6.67 -16.77 -19.00
C ASP A 123 5.70 -16.84 -20.20
N GLU A 124 4.38 -16.79 -19.96
CA GLU A 124 3.35 -16.85 -21.02
C GLU A 124 3.41 -15.67 -21.99
N HIS A 125 3.90 -14.51 -21.53
CA HIS A 125 3.92 -13.27 -22.31
C HIS A 125 5.31 -12.64 -22.41
N ASN A 126 6.36 -13.46 -22.30
CA ASN A 126 7.75 -13.03 -22.24
C ASN A 126 8.15 -11.96 -23.27
N PRO A 127 7.80 -12.08 -24.57
CA PRO A 127 8.16 -11.07 -25.56
C PRO A 127 7.57 -9.68 -25.25
N LEU A 128 6.31 -9.63 -24.81
CA LEU A 128 5.63 -8.37 -24.49
C LEU A 128 6.13 -7.79 -23.16
N VAL A 129 6.47 -8.63 -22.18
CA VAL A 129 7.13 -8.20 -20.94
C VAL A 129 8.46 -7.51 -21.26
N ALA A 130 9.29 -8.14 -22.10
CA ALA A 130 10.57 -7.58 -22.52
C ALA A 130 10.39 -6.26 -23.28
N GLU A 131 9.43 -6.19 -24.22
CA GLU A 131 9.08 -4.97 -24.96
C GLU A 131 8.71 -3.82 -24.01
N LEU A 132 7.80 -4.06 -23.05
CA LEU A 132 7.33 -3.03 -22.11
C LEU A 132 8.46 -2.53 -21.20
N LEU A 133 9.29 -3.42 -20.68
CA LEU A 133 10.44 -3.04 -19.85
C LEU A 133 11.49 -2.27 -20.66
N SER A 134 11.78 -2.65 -21.90
CA SER A 134 12.68 -1.92 -22.80
C SER A 134 12.15 -0.50 -23.07
N ARG A 135 10.86 -0.37 -23.42
CA ARG A 135 10.23 0.95 -23.61
C ARG A 135 10.34 1.85 -22.38
N ILE A 136 10.12 1.31 -21.18
CA ILE A 136 10.22 2.10 -19.94
C ILE A 136 11.69 2.51 -19.67
N ARG A 137 12.65 1.62 -19.91
CA ARG A 137 14.07 1.93 -19.77
C ARG A 137 14.51 3.04 -20.72
N GLU A 138 14.12 2.96 -21.98
CA GLU A 138 14.57 3.86 -23.05
C GLU A 138 13.81 5.20 -23.07
N ASN A 139 12.48 5.15 -22.93
CA ASN A 139 11.61 6.32 -23.14
C ASN A 139 11.04 6.91 -21.84
N GLY A 140 11.25 6.25 -20.69
CA GLY A 140 10.76 6.70 -19.40
C GLY A 140 9.36 6.17 -19.04
N PRO A 141 8.64 6.85 -18.11
CA PRO A 141 7.38 6.34 -17.58
C PRO A 141 6.31 6.07 -18.65
N LEU A 142 5.55 4.99 -18.49
CA LEU A 142 4.60 4.48 -19.49
C LEU A 142 3.24 4.15 -18.87
N SER A 143 2.14 4.46 -19.55
CA SER A 143 0.81 3.94 -19.27
C SER A 143 0.39 2.88 -20.29
N SER A 144 -0.58 2.03 -19.91
CA SER A 144 -1.12 1.02 -20.82
C SER A 144 -1.82 1.62 -22.05
N THR A 145 -2.24 2.89 -22.00
CA THR A 145 -2.84 3.61 -23.12
C THR A 145 -1.82 4.14 -24.12
N ASP A 146 -0.54 4.16 -23.75
CA ASP A 146 0.55 4.67 -24.60
C ASP A 146 1.11 3.57 -25.52
N VAL A 147 0.53 2.38 -25.43
CA VAL A 147 0.85 1.20 -26.24
C VAL A 147 -0.42 0.80 -26.97
N GLU A 148 -0.28 0.40 -28.24
CA GLU A 148 -1.39 -0.14 -29.01
C GLU A 148 -2.07 -1.29 -28.25
N ALA A 149 -3.40 -1.25 -28.21
CA ALA A 149 -4.17 -2.24 -27.48
C ALA A 149 -3.91 -3.64 -28.05
N ARG A 150 -3.68 -4.60 -27.15
CA ARG A 150 -3.52 -6.01 -27.50
C ARG A 150 -4.79 -6.78 -27.13
N ALA A 151 -4.79 -8.09 -27.40
CA ALA A 151 -5.90 -8.96 -27.06
C ALA A 151 -6.29 -8.83 -25.58
N SER A 152 -7.58 -9.04 -25.30
CA SER A 152 -8.03 -9.18 -23.92
C SER A 152 -7.66 -10.56 -23.40
N ILE A 153 -7.15 -10.62 -22.18
CA ILE A 153 -6.87 -11.88 -21.46
C ILE A 153 -7.72 -11.97 -20.21
N ASP A 154 -7.92 -13.19 -19.71
CA ASP A 154 -8.53 -13.42 -18.41
C ASP A 154 -7.62 -12.87 -17.32
N TRP A 155 -8.21 -12.12 -16.40
CA TRP A 155 -7.48 -11.47 -15.32
C TRP A 155 -8.32 -11.41 -14.07
N TYR A 156 -7.66 -11.46 -12.91
CA TYR A 156 -8.28 -11.91 -11.66
C TYR A 156 -9.43 -11.04 -11.14
N TRP A 157 -9.59 -9.79 -11.62
CA TRP A 157 -10.75 -8.95 -11.30
C TRP A 157 -11.72 -8.74 -12.47
N ARG A 158 -11.27 -8.85 -13.73
CA ARG A 158 -12.09 -8.84 -14.96
C ARG A 158 -11.20 -9.03 -16.19
N PRO A 159 -11.72 -9.54 -17.31
CA PRO A 159 -11.00 -9.55 -18.59
C PRO A 159 -10.44 -8.17 -18.97
N THR A 160 -9.20 -8.12 -19.41
CA THR A 160 -8.48 -6.87 -19.67
C THR A 160 -7.51 -6.95 -20.85
N ASN A 161 -7.24 -5.81 -21.48
CA ASN A 161 -6.08 -5.64 -22.37
C ASN A 161 -4.81 -6.19 -21.69
N GLN A 162 -4.14 -7.11 -22.39
CA GLN A 162 -2.91 -7.78 -21.97
C GLN A 162 -1.82 -6.81 -21.51
N VAL A 163 -1.66 -5.65 -22.17
CA VAL A 163 -0.66 -4.64 -21.77
C VAL A 163 -0.90 -4.16 -20.34
N ARG A 164 -2.18 -3.90 -19.98
CA ARG A 164 -2.54 -3.44 -18.64
C ARG A 164 -2.23 -4.53 -17.60
N ALA A 165 -2.63 -5.77 -17.87
CA ALA A 165 -2.37 -6.90 -16.97
C ALA A 165 -0.88 -7.09 -16.71
N ILE A 166 -0.03 -7.04 -17.75
CA ILE A 166 1.42 -7.20 -17.60
C ILE A 166 2.03 -6.05 -16.79
N LEU A 167 1.66 -4.79 -17.05
CA LEU A 167 2.15 -3.65 -16.26
C LEU A 167 1.73 -3.76 -14.79
N GLU A 168 0.52 -4.27 -14.53
CA GLU A 168 0.04 -4.52 -13.17
C GLU A 168 0.80 -5.67 -12.50
N ALA A 169 1.05 -6.77 -13.22
CA ALA A 169 1.87 -7.89 -12.73
C ALA A 169 3.29 -7.46 -12.36
N LEU A 170 3.92 -6.65 -13.22
CA LEU A 170 5.25 -6.08 -12.98
C LEU A 170 5.27 -5.16 -11.75
N ALA A 171 4.19 -4.40 -11.52
CA ALA A 171 4.06 -3.55 -10.33
C ALA A 171 3.77 -4.36 -9.06
N GLU A 172 2.93 -5.40 -9.14
CA GLU A 172 2.68 -6.34 -8.04
C GLU A 172 3.94 -7.10 -7.63
N ALA A 173 4.85 -7.37 -8.58
CA ALA A 173 6.15 -8.00 -8.35
C ALA A 173 7.24 -7.01 -7.88
N GLY A 174 6.93 -5.71 -7.75
CA GLY A 174 7.90 -4.68 -7.35
C GLY A 174 9.00 -4.38 -8.38
N ILE A 175 8.84 -4.83 -9.63
CA ILE A 175 9.75 -4.49 -10.74
C ILE A 175 9.45 -3.06 -11.21
N LEU A 176 8.16 -2.75 -11.34
CA LEU A 176 7.66 -1.40 -11.59
C LEU A 176 7.03 -0.81 -10.33
N GLY A 177 6.92 0.51 -10.29
CA GLY A 177 6.06 1.22 -9.35
C GLY A 177 5.20 2.24 -10.07
N ILE A 178 4.23 2.81 -9.34
CA ILE A 178 3.37 3.87 -9.88
C ILE A 178 4.11 5.22 -9.78
N ARG A 179 4.54 5.75 -10.92
CA ARG A 179 5.15 7.07 -11.02
C ARG A 179 4.14 8.15 -10.67
N ARG A 180 2.93 8.05 -11.20
CA ARG A 180 1.84 8.99 -10.96
C ARG A 180 0.53 8.38 -11.42
N ARG A 181 -0.57 9.02 -11.02
CA ARG A 181 -1.89 8.71 -11.52
C ARG A 181 -2.47 9.90 -12.26
N GLU A 182 -3.30 9.59 -13.26
CA GLU A 182 -4.17 10.56 -13.91
C GLU A 182 -5.61 10.05 -13.79
N GLY A 183 -6.32 10.51 -12.78
CA GLY A 183 -7.53 9.83 -12.32
C GLY A 183 -7.22 8.37 -11.94
N ASN A 184 -7.87 7.42 -12.60
CA ASN A 184 -7.65 5.99 -12.38
C ASN A 184 -6.53 5.41 -13.24
N ARG A 185 -6.03 6.17 -14.22
CA ARG A 185 -4.95 5.74 -15.10
C ARG A 185 -3.63 5.73 -14.34
N ARG A 186 -2.92 4.61 -14.44
CA ARG A 186 -1.60 4.40 -13.84
C ARG A 186 -0.52 4.69 -14.87
N VAL A 187 0.48 5.45 -14.47
CA VAL A 187 1.73 5.64 -15.21
C VAL A 187 2.84 4.96 -14.41
N TYR A 188 3.51 4.00 -15.03
CA TYR A 188 4.48 3.12 -14.41
C TYR A 188 5.90 3.56 -14.73
N ASP A 189 6.84 3.33 -13.82
CA ASP A 189 8.28 3.51 -14.03
C ASP A 189 9.03 2.42 -13.25
N LEU A 190 10.32 2.27 -13.50
CA LEU A 190 11.15 1.27 -12.80
C LEU A 190 11.19 1.58 -11.30
N ALA A 191 11.00 0.57 -10.45
CA ALA A 191 11.02 0.78 -8.99
C ALA A 191 12.33 1.44 -8.52
N GLU A 192 13.47 1.10 -9.14
CA GLU A 192 14.79 1.69 -8.87
C GLU A 192 14.91 3.19 -9.19
N ARG A 193 14.04 3.73 -10.07
CA ARG A 193 13.96 5.17 -10.35
C ARG A 193 13.06 5.92 -9.39
N LEU A 194 12.21 5.20 -8.64
CA LEU A 194 11.19 5.78 -7.78
C LEU A 194 11.58 5.79 -6.30
N PHE A 195 12.39 4.83 -5.86
CA PHE A 195 12.64 4.59 -4.45
C PHE A 195 14.15 4.49 -4.16
N PRO A 196 14.58 4.84 -2.93
CA PRO A 196 15.98 4.74 -2.54
C PRO A 196 16.52 3.32 -2.69
N GLY A 197 17.71 3.19 -3.29
CA GLY A 197 18.34 1.90 -3.56
C GLY A 197 18.61 1.09 -2.29
N GLU A 198 18.91 1.75 -1.18
CA GLU A 198 19.11 1.12 0.13
C GLU A 198 17.85 0.44 0.66
N LEU A 199 16.66 1.02 0.45
CA LEU A 199 15.39 0.40 0.84
C LEU A 199 15.04 -0.76 -0.09
N LEU A 200 15.36 -0.63 -1.39
CA LEU A 200 15.20 -1.71 -2.37
C LEU A 200 16.23 -2.84 -2.18
N ALA A 201 17.37 -2.58 -1.55
CA ALA A 201 18.37 -3.61 -1.27
C ALA A 201 18.12 -4.31 0.07
N ASP A 202 17.41 -3.66 1.01
CA ASP A 202 17.11 -4.23 2.32
C ASP A 202 16.16 -5.44 2.21
N ARG A 203 16.65 -6.60 2.67
CA ARG A 203 15.96 -7.88 2.66
C ARG A 203 15.77 -8.34 4.09
N ARG A 204 14.55 -8.15 4.61
CA ARG A 204 14.14 -8.63 5.94
C ARG A 204 13.67 -10.06 5.87
N ALA A 205 13.93 -10.83 6.93
CA ALA A 205 13.47 -12.21 7.00
C ALA A 205 11.93 -12.26 6.99
N GLU A 206 11.36 -13.29 6.37
CA GLU A 206 9.91 -13.35 6.12
C GLU A 206 9.09 -13.33 7.43
N ASP A 207 9.58 -13.99 8.47
CA ASP A 207 9.00 -14.01 9.80
C ASP A 207 9.00 -12.61 10.46
N GLU A 208 10.08 -11.84 10.29
CA GLU A 208 10.13 -10.45 10.75
C GLU A 208 9.13 -9.57 10.00
N GLN A 209 8.98 -9.76 8.69
CA GLN A 209 8.00 -9.03 7.87
C GLN A 209 6.55 -9.35 8.30
N ARG A 210 6.24 -10.62 8.55
CA ARG A 210 4.93 -11.05 9.07
C ARG A 210 4.67 -10.47 10.46
N ARG A 211 5.67 -10.49 11.34
CA ARG A 211 5.61 -9.85 12.66
C ARG A 211 5.37 -8.35 12.55
N HIS A 212 6.06 -7.65 11.64
CA HIS A 212 5.81 -6.22 11.39
C HIS A 212 4.38 -5.97 10.94
N ARG A 213 3.85 -6.77 9.99
CA ARG A 213 2.46 -6.65 9.55
C ARG A 213 1.47 -6.81 10.71
N LEU A 214 1.66 -7.83 11.55
CA LEU A 214 0.86 -8.05 12.75
C LEU A 214 0.91 -6.85 13.69
N LEU A 215 2.12 -6.40 14.04
CA LEU A 215 2.32 -5.24 14.92
C LEU A 215 1.76 -3.96 14.31
N SER A 216 1.80 -3.80 12.99
CA SER A 216 1.18 -2.67 12.30
C SER A 216 -0.35 -2.70 12.42
N ARG A 217 -1.00 -3.87 12.51
CA ARG A 217 -2.44 -3.95 12.79
C ARG A 217 -2.74 -3.49 14.21
N PHE A 218 -1.97 -3.94 15.20
CA PHE A 218 -2.10 -3.45 16.58
C PHE A 218 -1.81 -1.96 16.69
N ARG A 219 -0.81 -1.46 15.95
CA ARG A 219 -0.51 -0.02 15.84
C ARG A 219 -1.73 0.75 15.34
N ALA A 220 -2.39 0.27 14.29
CA ALA A 220 -3.54 0.94 13.70
C ALA A 220 -4.77 0.92 14.62
N HIS A 221 -5.20 -0.28 15.00
CA HIS A 221 -6.49 -0.52 15.65
C HIS A 221 -6.46 -0.30 17.17
N GLY A 222 -5.29 -0.44 17.80
CA GLY A 222 -5.15 -0.38 19.26
C GLY A 222 -5.67 -1.65 19.95
N LEU A 223 -6.99 -1.78 20.10
CA LEU A 223 -7.61 -2.95 20.73
C LEU A 223 -8.02 -3.97 19.66
N LEU A 224 -7.25 -5.04 19.53
CA LEU A 224 -7.57 -6.19 18.69
C LEU A 224 -7.71 -7.44 19.56
N GLY A 225 -8.75 -8.22 19.32
CA GLY A 225 -8.91 -9.53 19.94
C GLY A 225 -7.97 -10.57 19.32
N THR A 226 -7.94 -11.77 19.90
CA THR A 226 -7.29 -12.95 19.30
C THR A 226 -8.09 -13.56 18.14
N ALA A 227 -9.33 -13.10 17.95
CA ALA A 227 -10.21 -13.42 16.84
C ALA A 227 -10.79 -12.14 16.23
N GLY A 228 -11.23 -12.22 14.99
CA GLY A 228 -11.83 -11.11 14.26
C GLY A 228 -12.12 -11.50 12.81
N GLN A 229 -12.56 -10.55 12.00
CA GLN A 229 -12.71 -10.79 10.57
C GLN A 229 -11.38 -11.26 9.97
N ALA A 230 -11.41 -12.29 9.12
CA ALA A 230 -10.22 -12.89 8.51
C ALA A 230 -9.32 -11.85 7.82
N GLU A 231 -9.97 -10.85 7.25
CA GLU A 231 -9.41 -9.64 6.68
C GLU A 231 -8.40 -8.88 7.57
N LEU A 232 -8.54 -8.92 8.89
CA LEU A 232 -7.59 -8.28 9.82
C LEU A 232 -6.26 -9.06 9.92
N TRP A 233 -6.31 -10.36 9.67
CA TRP A 233 -5.22 -11.32 9.90
C TRP A 233 -4.57 -11.80 8.60
N LEU A 234 -5.12 -11.39 7.45
CA LEU A 234 -4.63 -11.82 6.15
C LEU A 234 -3.16 -11.40 5.94
N GLY A 235 -2.30 -12.39 5.72
CA GLY A 235 -0.86 -12.20 5.52
C GLY A 235 -0.05 -11.92 6.79
N THR A 236 -0.60 -12.17 7.99
CA THR A 236 0.13 -12.05 9.27
C THR A 236 0.53 -13.39 9.89
N ALA A 237 -0.22 -14.46 9.61
CA ALA A 237 0.13 -15.83 10.02
C ALA A 237 1.12 -16.46 9.03
N PRO A 238 1.91 -17.49 9.42
CA PRO A 238 2.76 -18.30 8.52
C PRO A 238 2.02 -18.88 7.31
#